data_AF-A0A3D1A038-F1
#
_entry.id   AF-A0A3D1A038-F1
#
_cell.length_a   1.000
_cell.length_b   1.000
_cell.length_c   1.000
_cell.angle_alpha   90.00
_cell.angle_beta   90.00
_cell.angle_gamma   90.00
#
_symmetry.space_group_name_H-M   'P 1'
#
loop_
_entity.id
_entity.type
_entity.pdbx_description
1 polymer ?
#
loop_
_entity_poly.entity_id
_entity_poly.type
_entity_poly.pdbx_seq_one_letter_code
_entity_poly.pdbx_strand_id
1 'polypeptide(L)'
;MSNCPKFKKGDYIKWPISALSFTASEDGIVTPVEWAYSYGLVVEVAEGMGDMTDAIIVHCHTNGDWVVAHVDDEKYGFELVSTHPNE
;
A
#
# COMPACT_ATOMS: atom_id res chain seq x y z
N MET A 1 -16.06 -5.24 17.28
CA MET A 1 -15.88 -4.01 16.49
C MET A 1 -15.86 -4.47 15.04
N SER A 2 -16.65 -3.86 14.16
CA SER A 2 -16.72 -4.29 12.76
C SER A 2 -15.36 -4.04 12.13
N ASN A 3 -14.61 -5.10 11.83
CA ASN A 3 -13.39 -5.02 11.03
C ASN A 3 -13.81 -4.69 9.60
N CYS A 4 -14.03 -3.41 9.32
CA CYS A 4 -14.15 -2.97 7.94
C CYS A 4 -12.75 -3.09 7.32
N PRO A 5 -12.59 -3.80 6.19
CA PRO A 5 -11.30 -3.87 5.51
C PRO A 5 -10.78 -2.46 5.24
N LYS A 6 -9.48 -2.24 5.51
CA LYS A 6 -8.83 -0.94 5.27
C LYS A 6 -8.92 -0.52 3.80
N PHE A 7 -9.04 -1.49 2.89
CA PHE A 7 -9.18 -1.30 1.45
C PHE A 7 -10.26 -2.23 0.91
N LYS A 8 -10.86 -1.84 -0.22
CA LYS A 8 -11.88 -2.62 -0.92
C LYS A 8 -11.44 -2.91 -2.34
N LYS A 9 -12.05 -3.94 -2.93
CA LYS A 9 -11.97 -4.19 -4.37
C LYS A 9 -12.41 -2.94 -5.14
N GLY A 10 -11.59 -2.55 -6.11
CA GLY A 10 -11.77 -1.34 -6.92
C GLY A 10 -11.02 -0.11 -6.38
N ASP A 11 -10.50 -0.14 -5.15
CA ASP A 11 -9.71 0.97 -4.63
C ASP A 11 -8.41 1.12 -5.43
N TYR A 12 -8.06 2.37 -5.74
CA TYR A 12 -6.76 2.71 -6.31
C TYR A 12 -5.85 3.17 -5.18
N ILE A 13 -4.70 2.53 -5.06
CA ILE A 13 -3.76 2.74 -3.95
C ILE A 13 -2.36 3.05 -4.48
N LYS A 14 -1.51 3.54 -3.58
CA LYS A 14 -0.08 3.73 -3.79
C LYS A 14 0.72 3.17 -2.62
N TRP A 15 1.99 2.85 -2.88
CA TRP A 15 2.96 2.45 -1.86
C TRP A 15 4.38 2.91 -2.23
N PRO A 16 5.23 3.28 -1.27
CA PRO A 16 6.62 3.62 -1.53
C PRO A 16 7.40 2.41 -2.07
N ILE A 17 8.28 2.66 -3.05
CA ILE A 17 9.19 1.63 -3.62
C ILE A 17 10.66 2.00 -3.47
N SER A 18 10.99 3.29 -3.33
CA SER A 18 12.35 3.76 -3.07
C SER A 18 12.30 5.17 -2.53
N ALA A 19 13.26 5.53 -1.69
CA ALA A 19 13.56 6.93 -1.42
C ALA A 19 14.30 7.54 -2.62
N LEU A 20 13.96 8.77 -2.99
CA LEU A 20 14.56 9.51 -4.10
C LEU A 20 15.60 10.52 -3.60
N SER A 21 15.35 11.12 -2.44
CA SER A 21 16.26 12.08 -1.83
C SER A 21 16.24 11.95 -0.31
N PHE A 22 17.35 12.35 0.30
CA PHE A 22 17.60 12.23 1.72
C PHE A 22 18.14 13.55 2.27
N THR A 23 17.83 13.83 3.53
CA THR A 23 18.50 14.85 4.32
C THR A 23 19.38 14.19 5.36
N ALA A 24 20.45 14.88 5.75
CA ALA A 24 21.31 14.47 6.85
C ALA A 24 21.32 15.58 7.90
N SER A 25 21.08 15.21 9.15
CA SER A 25 21.22 16.10 10.30
C SER A 25 22.70 16.27 10.69
N GLU A 26 23.00 17.24 11.55
CA GLU A 26 24.37 17.51 12.03
C GLU A 26 24.97 16.33 12.82
N ASP A 27 24.14 15.50 13.45
CA ASP A 27 24.51 14.26 14.14
C ASP A 27 24.57 13.04 13.20
N GLY A 28 24.38 13.24 11.89
CA GLY A 28 24.56 12.21 10.86
C GLY A 28 23.38 11.28 10.64
N ILE A 29 22.19 11.59 11.19
CA ILE A 29 20.97 10.82 10.92
C ILE A 29 20.49 11.14 9.51
N VAL A 30 20.38 10.11 8.68
CA VAL A 30 19.89 10.21 7.31
C VAL A 30 18.40 9.90 7.27
N THR A 31 17.58 10.84 6.83
CA THR A 31 16.12 10.68 6.73
C THR A 31 15.67 10.83 5.28
N PRO A 32 14.85 9.90 4.75
CA PRO A 32 14.20 10.07 3.45
C PRO A 32 13.27 11.29 3.47
N VAL A 33 13.36 12.16 2.47
CA VAL A 33 12.46 13.33 2.35
C VAL A 33 11.53 13.25 1.14
N GLU A 34 11.87 12.42 0.16
CA GLU A 34 11.06 12.21 -1.03
C GLU A 34 11.04 10.72 -1.38
N TRP A 35 9.86 10.21 -1.72
CA TRP A 35 9.64 8.80 -2.05
C TRP A 35 9.13 8.66 -3.48
N ALA A 36 9.67 7.67 -4.19
CA ALA A 36 9.06 7.12 -5.38
C ALA A 36 7.95 6.15 -4.97
N TYR A 37 6.82 6.22 -5.64
CA TYR A 37 5.66 5.38 -5.39
C TYR A 37 5.37 4.48 -6.58
N SER A 38 4.90 3.27 -6.29
CA SER A 38 4.13 2.49 -7.25
C SER A 38 2.65 2.67 -6.97
N TYR A 39 1.83 2.35 -7.97
CA TYR A 39 0.39 2.51 -7.95
C TYR A 39 -0.28 1.26 -8.51
N GLY A 40 -1.47 0.96 -8.00
CA GLY A 40 -2.20 -0.20 -8.46
C GLY A 40 -3.66 -0.20 -8.05
N LEU A 41 -4.42 -1.07 -8.71
CA LEU A 41 -5.81 -1.32 -8.43
C LEU A 41 -5.94 -2.54 -7.52
N VAL A 42 -6.65 -2.40 -6.40
CA VAL A 42 -7.06 -3.54 -5.58
C VAL A 42 -8.09 -4.34 -6.36
N VAL A 43 -7.74 -5.55 -6.78
CA VAL A 43 -8.61 -6.41 -7.57
C VAL A 43 -9.41 -7.39 -6.71
N GLU A 44 -8.94 -7.68 -5.49
CA GLU A 44 -9.59 -8.57 -4.56
C GLU A 44 -9.08 -8.34 -3.14
N VAL A 45 -9.93 -8.62 -2.15
CA VAL A 45 -9.58 -8.60 -0.73
C VAL A 45 -9.83 -10.00 -0.18
N ALA A 46 -8.76 -10.64 0.29
CA ALA A 46 -8.85 -11.90 1.01
C ALA A 46 -9.08 -11.60 2.50
N GLU A 47 -10.35 -11.59 2.89
CA GLU A 47 -10.78 -11.35 4.27
C GLU A 47 -10.58 -12.60 5.14
N GLY A 48 -10.35 -12.39 6.44
CA GLY A 48 -10.42 -13.46 7.43
C GLY A 48 -9.28 -14.49 7.32
N MET A 49 -8.05 -14.02 7.08
CA MET A 49 -6.84 -14.85 7.00
C MET A 49 -6.36 -15.39 8.36
N GLY A 50 -7.28 -15.85 9.21
CA GLY A 50 -7.00 -16.40 10.54
C GLY A 50 -6.54 -15.34 11.54
N ASP A 51 -5.34 -15.54 12.11
CA ASP A 51 -4.71 -14.60 13.04
C ASP A 51 -4.09 -13.37 12.32
N MET A 52 -4.01 -13.39 10.98
CA MET A 52 -3.47 -12.30 10.18
C MET A 52 -4.58 -11.33 9.75
N THR A 53 -4.20 -10.07 9.52
CA THR A 53 -5.10 -9.09 8.92
C THR A 53 -5.43 -9.46 7.47
N ASP A 54 -6.48 -8.83 6.93
CA ASP A 54 -6.88 -9.02 5.55
C ASP A 54 -5.70 -8.84 4.59
N ALA A 55 -5.69 -9.59 3.49
CA ALA A 55 -4.71 -9.41 2.43
C ALA A 55 -5.37 -8.80 1.19
N ILE A 56 -4.65 -7.94 0.49
CA ILE A 56 -5.09 -7.37 -0.77
C ILE A 56 -4.29 -7.94 -1.93
N ILE A 57 -4.97 -8.15 -3.04
CA ILE A 57 -4.36 -8.46 -4.33
C ILE A 57 -4.42 -7.20 -5.18
N VAL A 58 -3.26 -6.72 -5.60
CA VAL A 58 -3.10 -5.46 -6.30
C VAL A 58 -2.50 -5.72 -7.68
N HIS A 59 -3.15 -5.20 -8.72
CA HIS A 59 -2.59 -5.18 -10.07
C HIS A 59 -1.86 -3.85 -10.29
N CYS A 60 -0.55 -3.91 -10.51
CA CYS A 60 0.31 -2.74 -10.62
C CYS A 60 0.15 -2.07 -11.98
N HIS A 61 -0.13 -0.77 -11.98
CA HIS A 61 -0.32 -0.01 -13.23
C HIS A 61 0.99 0.06 -14.04
N THR A 62 2.11 0.25 -13.36
CA THR A 62 3.39 0.66 -13.97
C THR A 62 4.08 -0.45 -14.75
N ASN A 63 3.97 -1.70 -14.30
CA ASN A 63 4.68 -2.84 -14.89
C ASN A 63 3.79 -4.06 -15.16
N GLY A 64 2.51 -4.03 -14.78
CA GLY A 64 1.59 -5.17 -14.92
C GLY A 64 1.85 -6.31 -13.94
N ASP A 65 2.69 -6.11 -12.93
CA ASP A 65 2.95 -7.10 -11.89
C ASP A 65 1.80 -7.20 -10.90
N TRP A 66 1.79 -8.31 -10.15
CA TRP A 66 0.83 -8.58 -9.09
C TRP A 66 1.50 -8.49 -7.73
N VAL A 67 0.88 -7.77 -6.81
CA VAL A 67 1.30 -7.70 -5.40
C VAL A 67 0.22 -8.35 -4.55
N VAL A 68 0.65 -9.25 -3.67
CA VAL A 68 -0.19 -9.84 -2.62
C VAL A 68 0.45 -9.49 -1.29
N ALA A 69 -0.27 -8.76 -0.44
CA ALA A 69 0.27 -8.28 0.81
C ALA A 69 -0.83 -8.09 1.85
N HIS A 70 -0.47 -8.26 3.13
CA HIS A 70 -1.35 -7.92 4.24
C HIS A 70 -1.52 -6.40 4.37
N VAL A 71 -2.70 -5.95 4.75
CA VAL A 71 -3.04 -4.51 4.82
C VAL A 71 -2.29 -3.74 5.91
N ASP A 72 -1.71 -4.46 6.86
CA ASP A 72 -0.89 -3.95 7.96
C ASP A 72 0.61 -4.13 7.74
N ASP A 73 1.05 -4.65 6.59
CA ASP A 73 2.47 -4.78 6.27
C ASP A 73 3.10 -3.38 6.09
N GLU A 74 3.80 -2.92 7.11
CA GLU A 74 4.48 -1.63 7.16
C GLU A 74 5.48 -1.44 6.01
N LYS A 75 6.02 -2.54 5.45
CA LYS A 75 6.92 -2.46 4.29
C LYS A 75 6.24 -1.79 3.10
N TYR A 76 4.96 -2.12 2.88
CA TYR A 76 4.20 -1.54 1.78
C TYR A 76 3.51 -0.25 2.19
N GLY A 77 3.15 -0.06 3.46
CA GLY A 77 2.60 1.22 3.93
C GLY A 77 1.49 1.76 3.03
N PHE A 78 0.59 0.88 2.56
CA PHE A 78 -0.38 1.23 1.52
C PHE A 78 -1.21 2.45 1.90
N GLU A 79 -1.37 3.35 0.94
CA GLU A 79 -2.18 4.56 1.05
C GLU A 79 -3.26 4.58 -0.04
N LEU A 80 -4.48 4.88 0.38
CA LEU A 80 -5.61 5.07 -0.54
C LEU A 80 -5.42 6.34 -1.37
N VAL A 81 -5.52 6.22 -2.69
CA VAL A 81 -5.49 7.36 -3.62
C VAL A 81 -6.91 7.76 -4.02
N SER A 82 -7.74 6.78 -4.36
CA SER A 82 -9.16 6.99 -4.65
C SER A 82 -9.96 5.72 -4.40
N THR A 83 -11.17 5.86 -3.85
CA THR A 83 -12.12 4.76 -3.73
C THR A 83 -12.95 4.63 -4.98
N HIS A 84 -13.22 3.40 -5.40
CA HIS A 84 -14.32 3.18 -6.34
C HIS A 84 -15.63 3.61 -5.66
N PRO A 85 -16.54 4.34 -6.35
CA PRO A 85 -17.87 4.59 -5.81
C PRO A 85 -18.52 3.24 -5.49
N ASN A 86 -18.97 3.03 -4.25
CA ASN A 86 -19.69 1.80 -3.93
C ASN A 86 -20.95 1.75 -4.83
N GLU A 87 -21.07 0.72 -5.66
CA GLU A 87 -22.38 0.30 -6.20
C GLU A 87 -23.13 -0.52 -5.15
#